data_AF-A0A7V9Z4J6-F1
#
_entry.id   AF-A0A7V9Z4J6-F1
#
_cell.length_a   1.000
_cell.length_b   1.000
_cell.length_c   1.000
_cell.angle_alpha   90.00
_cell.angle_beta   90.00
_cell.angle_gamma   90.00
#
_symmetry.space_group_name_H-M   'P 1'
#
loop_
_entity.id
_entity.type
_entity.pdbx_description
1 polymer ?
#
loop_
_entity_poly.entity_id
_entity_poly.type
_entity_poly.pdbx_seq_one_letter_code
_entity_poly.pdbx_strand_id
1 'polypeptide(L)'
;MSSIAFFLFILIALCMAIYLLKSLWKTALVFFCLFFLAIPLFRHQEMQTVIEKFKQSNLAKEEAAVRKVISSFVHEEIKPLVLLDVPLVRQLPELPRGCEVTSLAMLLQDAGVQVDKMTLAKQIKKDPTPFQRRNGKVYFGNPNDGFVGDMYSLTKPGLGVYHKPIQQLAETYLPNQIIDLTGSDFSELQKYLSKGSPIWIITNSTFKKLPASAFREWDTPSGPIQITYYEHSVVITGYDQDYIYFNDPLSGEKNKKAPKAEFLEAWVQMGRQAITYQSN
;
A
#
# COMPACT_ATOMS: atom_id res chain seq x y z
N MET A 1 -96.09 6.02 -49.86
CA MET A 1 -94.92 6.92 -49.75
C MET A 1 -93.74 6.24 -50.42
N SER A 2 -93.08 6.96 -51.32
CA SER A 2 -92.58 6.43 -52.60
C SER A 2 -91.20 5.76 -52.54
N SER A 3 -91.05 4.70 -53.34
CA SER A 3 -89.84 3.91 -53.56
C SER A 3 -88.61 4.72 -54.01
N ILE A 4 -88.79 5.98 -54.39
CA ILE A 4 -87.73 6.92 -54.83
C ILE A 4 -86.86 7.39 -53.66
N ALA A 5 -87.47 7.66 -52.49
CA ALA A 5 -86.73 8.12 -51.32
C ALA A 5 -85.78 7.03 -50.77
N PHE A 6 -86.20 5.76 -50.88
CA PHE A 6 -85.40 4.62 -50.48
C PHE A 6 -84.18 4.41 -51.39
N PHE A 7 -84.35 4.55 -52.71
CA PHE A 7 -83.26 4.46 -53.67
C PHE A 7 -82.21 5.58 -53.50
N LEU A 8 -82.65 6.81 -53.22
CA LEU A 8 -81.74 7.94 -52.99
C LEU A 8 -80.88 7.73 -51.74
N PHE A 9 -81.47 7.17 -50.67
CA PHE A 9 -80.75 6.87 -49.43
C PHE A 9 -79.69 5.79 -49.63
N ILE A 10 -80.02 4.73 -50.38
CA ILE A 10 -79.07 3.66 -50.73
C ILE A 10 -77.90 4.24 -51.56
N LEU A 11 -78.18 5.10 -52.53
CA LEU A 11 -77.15 5.70 -53.38
C LEU A 11 -76.19 6.59 -52.58
N ILE A 12 -76.71 7.42 -51.67
CA ILE A 12 -75.89 8.28 -50.78
C ILE A 12 -75.06 7.42 -49.82
N ALA A 13 -75.63 6.37 -49.24
CA ALA A 13 -74.91 5.44 -48.38
C ALA A 13 -73.77 4.72 -49.12
N LEU A 14 -73.99 4.32 -50.39
CA LEU A 14 -72.98 3.71 -51.24
C LEU A 14 -71.85 4.67 -51.59
N CYS A 15 -72.17 5.92 -51.97
CA CYS A 15 -71.16 6.93 -52.25
C CYS A 15 -70.32 7.28 -51.02
N MET A 16 -70.94 7.35 -49.84
CA MET A 16 -70.25 7.62 -48.57
C MET A 16 -69.36 6.44 -48.15
N ALA A 17 -69.82 5.19 -48.32
CA ALA A 17 -69.02 3.99 -48.09
C ALA A 17 -67.81 3.90 -49.04
N ILE A 18 -67.98 4.23 -50.32
CA ILE A 18 -66.89 4.27 -51.32
C ILE A 18 -65.87 5.37 -50.99
N TYR A 19 -66.32 6.54 -50.53
CA TYR A 19 -65.45 7.63 -50.09
C TYR A 19 -64.62 7.26 -48.85
N LEU A 20 -65.24 6.60 -47.87
CA LEU A 20 -64.56 6.09 -46.67
C LEU A 20 -63.56 4.96 -47.00
N LEU A 21 -63.91 4.04 -47.91
CA LEU A 21 -62.98 3.01 -48.40
C LEU A 21 -61.74 3.60 -49.10
N LYS A 22 -61.90 4.68 -49.88
CA LYS A 22 -60.77 5.38 -50.52
C LYS A 22 -59.83 6.08 -49.53
N SER A 23 -60.33 6.47 -48.36
CA SER A 23 -59.56 7.13 -47.30
C SER A 23 -58.78 6.10 -46.44
N LEU A 24 -59.42 4.97 -46.13
CA LEU A 24 -58.85 3.90 -45.30
C LEU A 24 -57.59 3.25 -45.89
N TRP A 25 -57.48 3.17 -47.22
CA TRP A 25 -56.27 2.59 -47.82
C TRP A 25 -55.06 3.52 -47.67
N LYS A 26 -55.25 4.85 -47.66
CA LYS A 26 -54.16 5.80 -47.46
C LYS A 26 -53.62 5.75 -46.03
N THR A 27 -54.49 5.64 -45.03
CA THR A 27 -54.07 5.47 -43.63
C THR A 27 -53.41 4.11 -43.40
N ALA A 28 -53.96 3.03 -43.98
CA ALA A 28 -53.33 1.71 -43.93
C ALA A 28 -51.92 1.69 -44.54
N LEU A 29 -51.70 2.41 -45.65
CA LEU A 29 -50.38 2.50 -46.30
C LEU A 29 -49.36 3.28 -45.46
N VAL A 30 -49.79 4.33 -44.75
CA VAL A 30 -48.93 5.06 -43.80
C VAL A 30 -48.55 4.19 -42.60
N PHE A 31 -49.51 3.48 -42.01
CA PHE A 31 -49.21 2.54 -40.91
C PHE A 31 -48.31 1.40 -41.36
N PHE A 32 -48.49 0.90 -42.60
CA PHE A 32 -47.60 -0.08 -43.19
C PHE A 32 -46.18 0.48 -43.33
N CYS A 33 -45.99 1.67 -43.90
CA CYS A 33 -44.67 2.30 -44.00
C CYS A 33 -44.02 2.56 -42.62
N LEU A 34 -44.78 3.02 -41.62
CA LEU A 34 -44.30 3.22 -40.26
C LEU A 34 -43.91 1.90 -39.58
N PHE A 35 -44.67 0.83 -39.81
CA PHE A 35 -44.36 -0.51 -39.32
C PHE A 35 -43.05 -1.02 -39.91
N PHE A 36 -42.83 -0.85 -41.22
CA PHE A 36 -41.57 -1.25 -41.87
C PHE A 36 -40.36 -0.38 -41.48
N LEU A 37 -40.57 0.87 -41.06
CA LEU A 37 -39.51 1.72 -40.48
C LEU A 37 -39.19 1.38 -39.01
N ALA A 38 -40.17 0.88 -38.25
CA ALA A 38 -39.99 0.50 -36.85
C ALA A 38 -39.18 -0.80 -36.68
N ILE A 39 -39.30 -1.76 -37.61
CA ILE A 39 -38.59 -3.04 -37.57
C ILE A 39 -37.05 -2.89 -37.53
N PRO A 40 -36.41 -2.11 -38.43
CA PRO A 40 -34.95 -1.93 -38.38
C PRO A 40 -34.49 -1.16 -37.14
N LEU A 41 -35.31 -0.25 -36.60
CA LEU A 41 -35.01 0.45 -35.34
C LEU A 41 -35.04 -0.51 -34.14
N PHE A 42 -36.04 -1.40 -34.07
CA PHE A 42 -36.15 -2.40 -33.01
C PHE A 42 -35.00 -3.43 -33.09
N ARG A 43 -34.70 -3.91 -34.30
CA ARG A 43 -33.54 -4.80 -34.58
C ARG A 43 -32.21 -4.16 -34.19
N HIS A 44 -32.04 -2.86 -34.44
CA HIS A 44 -30.83 -2.12 -34.06
C HIS A 44 -30.69 -2.04 -32.54
N GLN A 45 -31.78 -1.75 -31.82
CA GLN A 45 -31.77 -1.66 -30.36
C GLN A 45 -31.43 -3.00 -29.70
N GLU A 46 -32.04 -4.10 -30.15
CA GLU A 46 -31.71 -5.45 -29.66
C GLU A 46 -30.24 -5.80 -29.92
N MET A 47 -29.73 -5.47 -31.11
CA MET A 47 -28.34 -5.72 -31.48
C MET A 47 -27.35 -4.92 -30.62
N GLN A 48 -27.65 -3.66 -30.28
CA GLN A 48 -26.83 -2.87 -29.34
C GLN A 48 -26.77 -3.52 -27.96
N THR A 49 -27.91 -4.01 -27.43
CA THR A 49 -27.91 -4.72 -26.14
C THR A 49 -27.12 -6.03 -26.17
N VAL A 50 -27.12 -6.78 -27.28
CA VAL A 50 -26.31 -7.99 -27.43
C VAL A 50 -24.83 -7.64 -27.49
N ILE A 51 -24.46 -6.58 -28.21
CA ILE A 51 -23.09 -6.09 -28.29
C ILE A 51 -22.59 -5.64 -26.90
N GLU A 52 -23.39 -4.90 -26.14
CA GLU A 52 -23.01 -4.47 -24.78
C GLU A 52 -22.87 -5.66 -23.82
N LYS A 53 -23.77 -6.65 -23.87
CA LYS A 53 -23.62 -7.89 -23.08
C LYS A 53 -22.35 -8.66 -23.47
N PHE A 54 -22.02 -8.71 -24.76
CA PHE A 54 -20.81 -9.38 -25.23
C PHE A 54 -19.54 -8.63 -24.79
N LYS A 55 -19.53 -7.30 -24.87
CA LYS A 55 -18.44 -6.46 -24.33
C LYS A 55 -18.27 -6.66 -22.84
N GLN A 56 -19.35 -6.59 -22.04
CA GLN A 56 -19.29 -6.81 -20.59
C GLN A 56 -18.79 -8.21 -20.24
N SER A 57 -19.25 -9.24 -20.97
CA SER A 57 -18.77 -10.62 -20.79
C SER A 57 -17.27 -10.73 -21.08
N ASN A 58 -16.78 -10.11 -22.15
CA ASN A 58 -15.37 -10.16 -22.50
C ASN A 58 -14.50 -9.37 -21.51
N LEU A 59 -14.94 -8.18 -21.10
CA LEU A 59 -14.30 -7.40 -20.02
C LEU A 59 -14.21 -8.22 -18.72
N ALA A 60 -15.30 -8.86 -18.29
CA ALA A 60 -15.28 -9.70 -17.09
C ALA A 60 -14.36 -10.92 -17.23
N LYS A 61 -14.24 -11.51 -18.42
CA LYS A 61 -13.31 -12.61 -18.70
C LYS A 61 -11.85 -12.14 -18.70
N GLU A 62 -11.57 -10.97 -19.27
CA GLU A 62 -10.25 -10.36 -19.26
C GLU A 62 -9.84 -9.97 -17.83
N GLU A 63 -10.73 -9.35 -17.05
CA GLU A 63 -10.51 -9.05 -15.63
C GLU A 63 -10.24 -10.32 -14.82
N ALA A 64 -11.00 -11.39 -15.05
CA ALA A 64 -10.79 -12.67 -14.38
C ALA A 64 -9.44 -13.33 -14.77
N ALA A 65 -9.04 -13.22 -16.05
CA ALA A 65 -7.76 -13.72 -16.53
C ALA A 65 -6.59 -12.93 -15.93
N VAL A 66 -6.67 -11.60 -15.92
CA VAL A 66 -5.69 -10.71 -15.29
C VAL A 66 -5.61 -10.99 -13.79
N ARG A 67 -6.75 -11.16 -13.11
CA ARG A 67 -6.78 -11.51 -11.68
C ARG A 67 -6.15 -12.87 -11.40
N LYS A 68 -6.36 -13.86 -12.27
CA LYS A 68 -5.74 -15.19 -12.15
C LYS A 68 -4.23 -15.13 -12.35
N VAL A 69 -3.77 -14.34 -13.31
CA VAL A 69 -2.34 -14.11 -13.57
C VAL A 69 -1.69 -13.37 -12.40
N ILE A 70 -2.30 -12.28 -11.92
CA ILE A 70 -1.85 -11.56 -10.71
C ILE A 70 -1.84 -12.49 -9.50
N SER A 71 -2.90 -13.28 -9.28
CA SER A 71 -2.95 -14.28 -8.20
C SER A 71 -1.84 -15.31 -8.30
N SER A 72 -1.46 -15.73 -9.50
CA SER A 72 -0.36 -16.68 -9.69
C SER A 72 1.02 -16.07 -9.45
N PHE A 73 1.18 -14.75 -9.62
CA PHE A 73 2.40 -14.02 -9.26
C PHE A 73 2.44 -13.60 -7.79
N VAL A 74 1.30 -13.47 -7.12
CA VAL A 74 1.18 -13.09 -5.70
C VAL A 74 1.33 -14.29 -4.77
N HIS A 75 1.32 -15.53 -5.28
CA HIS A 75 1.58 -16.76 -4.52
C HIS A 75 3.08 -17.11 -4.45
N GLU A 76 3.89 -16.18 -3.94
CA GLU A 76 4.83 -16.64 -2.92
C GLU A 76 3.99 -16.75 -1.65
N GLU A 77 3.73 -17.98 -1.17
CA GLU A 77 2.79 -18.23 -0.08
C GLU A 77 3.11 -17.39 1.15
N ILE A 78 2.37 -16.28 1.31
CA ILE A 78 2.33 -15.51 2.55
C ILE A 78 1.76 -16.46 3.61
N LYS A 79 2.61 -16.87 4.55
CA LYS A 79 2.24 -17.81 5.61
C LYS A 79 1.25 -17.11 6.56
N PRO A 80 0.24 -17.81 7.09
CA PRO A 80 -0.69 -17.22 8.05
C PRO A 80 -0.02 -16.88 9.40
N LEU A 81 1.09 -17.55 9.72
CA LEU A 81 1.90 -17.34 10.90
C LEU A 81 3.39 -17.53 10.55
N VAL A 82 4.22 -16.62 11.04
CA VAL A 82 5.68 -16.67 10.96
C VAL A 82 6.23 -16.32 12.34
N LEU A 83 7.21 -17.09 12.80
CA LEU A 83 8.04 -16.76 13.95
C LEU A 83 9.46 -17.27 13.71
N LEU A 84 10.39 -16.36 13.48
CA LEU A 84 11.78 -16.63 13.16
C LEU A 84 12.64 -16.66 14.43
N ASP A 85 13.72 -17.43 14.39
CA ASP A 85 14.67 -17.57 15.51
C ASP A 85 15.90 -16.65 15.35
N VAL A 86 15.66 -15.35 15.24
CA VAL A 86 16.72 -14.35 15.01
C VAL A 86 17.59 -14.16 16.25
N PRO A 87 18.92 -14.05 16.14
CA PRO A 87 19.79 -13.69 17.26
C PRO A 87 19.33 -12.40 17.96
N LEU A 88 19.36 -12.39 19.30
CA LEU A 88 19.05 -11.19 20.08
C LEU A 88 20.36 -10.53 20.53
N VAL A 89 20.50 -9.25 20.23
CA VAL A 89 21.61 -8.41 20.72
C VAL A 89 21.02 -7.22 21.49
N ARG A 90 21.49 -7.01 22.72
CA ARG A 90 21.10 -5.84 23.53
C ARG A 90 21.97 -4.64 23.15
N GLN A 91 21.41 -3.42 23.08
CA GLN A 91 22.21 -2.22 22.79
C GLN A 91 23.01 -1.75 24.02
N LEU A 92 22.43 -1.91 25.22
CA LEU A 92 23.02 -1.49 26.48
C LEU A 92 24.02 -2.52 27.04
N PRO A 93 25.00 -2.07 27.85
CA PRO A 93 25.23 -0.68 28.29
C PRO A 93 25.96 0.23 27.29
N GLU A 94 26.58 -0.31 26.26
CA GLU A 94 27.58 0.37 25.44
C GLU A 94 27.00 1.45 24.51
N LEU A 95 25.78 1.24 24.01
CA LEU A 95 25.14 2.12 23.04
C LEU A 95 23.76 2.60 23.52
N PRO A 96 23.69 3.65 24.37
CA PRO A 96 22.42 4.21 24.81
C PRO A 96 21.48 4.67 23.70
N ARG A 97 22.00 5.07 22.53
CA ARG A 97 21.20 5.34 21.31
C ARG A 97 21.63 4.48 20.12
N GLY A 98 21.93 3.20 20.36
CA GLY A 98 22.39 2.28 19.30
C GLY A 98 21.32 1.34 18.79
N CYS A 99 20.04 1.64 18.90
CA CYS A 99 18.97 0.69 18.57
C CYS A 99 19.05 0.23 17.10
N GLU A 100 19.42 1.11 16.20
CA GLU A 100 19.47 0.90 14.74
C GLU A 100 20.64 0.01 14.35
N VAL A 101 21.85 0.33 14.83
CA VAL A 101 23.05 -0.47 14.55
C VAL A 101 23.01 -1.81 15.29
N THR A 102 22.36 -1.87 16.45
CA THR A 102 22.16 -3.14 17.18
C THR A 102 21.13 -4.01 16.47
N SER A 103 20.04 -3.43 15.98
CA SER A 103 19.08 -4.14 15.13
C SER A 103 19.70 -4.59 13.81
N LEU A 104 20.58 -3.78 13.21
CA LEU A 104 21.34 -4.18 12.03
C LEU A 104 22.28 -5.35 12.33
N ALA A 105 22.92 -5.37 13.51
CA ALA A 105 23.72 -6.52 13.93
C ALA A 105 22.89 -7.80 13.98
N MET A 106 21.67 -7.75 14.53
CA MET A 106 20.76 -8.91 14.56
C MET A 106 20.40 -9.37 13.14
N LEU A 107 20.06 -8.44 12.24
CA LEU A 107 19.74 -8.74 10.83
C LEU A 107 20.92 -9.39 10.11
N LEU A 108 22.13 -8.85 10.26
CA LEU A 108 23.34 -9.36 9.60
C LEU A 108 23.78 -10.72 10.18
N GLN A 109 23.65 -10.93 11.49
CA GLN A 109 23.95 -12.22 12.12
C GLN A 109 23.00 -13.32 11.66
N ASP A 110 21.70 -13.01 11.48
CA ASP A 110 20.73 -13.94 10.90
C ASP A 110 21.11 -14.37 9.48
N ALA A 111 21.65 -13.43 8.69
CA ALA A 111 22.21 -13.69 7.36
C ALA A 111 23.57 -14.43 7.38
N GLY A 112 24.08 -14.83 8.55
CA GLY A 112 25.35 -15.54 8.70
C GLY A 112 26.59 -14.64 8.74
N VAL A 113 26.45 -13.31 8.80
CA VAL A 113 27.57 -12.38 8.93
C VAL A 113 27.99 -12.24 10.39
N GLN A 114 29.25 -12.52 10.68
CA GLN A 114 29.82 -12.34 12.03
C GLN A 114 30.26 -10.89 12.23
N VAL A 115 29.34 -10.04 12.69
CA VAL A 115 29.61 -8.65 13.05
C VAL A 115 28.87 -8.26 14.33
N ASP A 116 29.49 -7.41 15.15
CA ASP A 116 28.90 -6.90 16.39
C ASP A 116 28.42 -5.43 16.27
N LYS A 117 27.53 -5.04 17.18
CA LYS A 117 26.96 -3.69 17.27
C LYS A 117 28.02 -2.59 17.42
N MET A 118 29.16 -2.87 18.06
CA MET A 118 30.21 -1.87 18.33
C MET A 118 31.02 -1.58 17.07
N THR A 119 31.23 -2.59 16.23
CA THR A 119 31.82 -2.44 14.90
C THR A 119 30.91 -1.62 14.01
N LEU A 120 29.62 -1.94 13.95
CA LEU A 120 28.64 -1.18 13.17
C LEU A 120 28.49 0.27 13.68
N ALA A 121 28.51 0.50 14.99
CA ALA A 121 28.48 1.83 15.60
C ALA A 121 29.67 2.72 15.22
N LYS A 122 30.83 2.12 14.92
CA LYS A 122 32.02 2.84 14.43
C LYS A 122 31.94 3.14 12.94
N GLN A 123 31.32 2.26 12.17
CA GLN A 123 31.30 2.33 10.71
C GLN A 123 30.10 3.10 10.15
N ILE A 124 28.98 3.18 10.89
CA ILE A 124 27.81 3.91 10.42
C ILE A 124 28.17 5.36 10.11
N LYS A 125 27.76 5.80 8.91
CA LYS A 125 27.92 7.19 8.49
C LYS A 125 27.25 8.11 9.51
N LYS A 126 27.95 9.16 9.94
CA LYS A 126 27.44 10.17 10.87
C LYS A 126 27.08 11.44 10.12
N ASP A 127 26.02 12.10 10.57
CA ASP A 127 25.76 13.49 10.19
C ASP A 127 26.65 14.41 11.04
N PRO A 128 27.50 15.26 10.43
CA PRO A 128 28.45 16.09 11.16
C PRO A 128 27.83 17.38 11.74
N THR A 129 26.56 17.65 11.49
CA THR A 129 25.90 18.92 11.85
C THR A 129 25.84 19.08 13.37
N PRO A 130 26.38 20.17 13.93
CA PRO A 130 26.33 20.39 15.37
C PRO A 130 24.93 20.79 15.84
N PHE A 131 24.55 20.36 17.05
CA PHE A 131 23.30 20.77 17.68
C PHE A 131 23.32 22.26 18.01
N GLN A 132 22.32 23.00 17.53
CA GLN A 132 22.15 24.42 17.82
C GLN A 132 20.68 24.74 18.09
N ARG A 133 20.44 25.75 18.91
CA ARG A 133 19.10 26.33 19.12
C ARG A 133 19.13 27.79 18.68
N ARG A 134 18.32 28.14 17.68
CA ARG A 134 18.23 29.49 17.10
C ARG A 134 16.79 29.95 17.12
N ASN A 135 16.50 31.09 17.75
CA ASN A 135 15.15 31.69 17.80
C ASN A 135 14.04 30.70 18.22
N GLY A 136 14.34 29.83 19.19
CA GLY A 136 13.39 28.80 19.66
C GLY A 136 13.29 27.54 18.80
N LYS A 137 13.93 27.49 17.62
CA LYS A 137 13.99 26.33 16.73
C LYS A 137 15.30 25.55 16.89
N VAL A 138 15.24 24.24 16.72
CA VAL A 138 16.43 23.37 16.74
C VAL A 138 16.99 23.27 15.32
N TYR A 139 18.29 23.46 15.19
CA TYR A 139 19.06 23.14 13.99
C TYR A 139 20.02 22.00 14.32
N PHE A 140 19.88 20.86 13.63
CA PHE A 140 20.73 19.70 13.86
C PHE A 140 20.83 18.82 12.60
N GLY A 141 21.43 17.64 12.73
CA GLY A 141 21.60 16.70 11.61
C GLY A 141 20.29 16.06 11.17
N ASN A 142 20.30 15.50 9.96
CA ASN A 142 19.19 14.78 9.38
C ASN A 142 19.46 13.26 9.44
N PRO A 143 18.60 12.45 10.09
CA PRO A 143 18.82 11.01 10.20
C PRO A 143 18.82 10.28 8.84
N ASN A 144 18.28 10.89 7.78
CA ASN A 144 18.39 10.36 6.42
C ASN A 144 19.82 10.46 5.83
N ASP A 145 20.65 11.36 6.35
CA ASP A 145 21.99 11.65 5.82
C ASP A 145 23.10 10.95 6.61
N GLY A 146 22.85 10.61 7.87
CA GLY A 146 23.73 9.87 8.76
C GLY A 146 23.20 9.82 10.19
N PHE A 147 23.88 9.10 11.07
CA PHE A 147 23.57 9.09 12.50
C PHE A 147 23.75 10.47 13.12
N VAL A 148 22.70 10.96 13.79
CA VAL A 148 22.63 12.32 14.33
C VAL A 148 23.02 12.35 15.81
N GLY A 149 24.16 12.97 16.10
CA GLY A 149 24.65 13.26 17.45
C GLY A 149 25.37 12.09 18.14
N ASP A 150 25.28 12.05 19.46
CA ASP A 150 26.05 11.10 20.28
C ASP A 150 25.28 9.79 20.53
N MET A 151 25.82 8.69 20.01
CA MET A 151 25.30 7.33 20.19
C MET A 151 25.59 6.73 21.57
N TYR A 152 26.67 7.19 22.20
CA TYR A 152 27.32 6.58 23.36
C TYR A 152 26.91 7.24 24.68
N SER A 153 26.32 8.45 24.65
CA SER A 153 25.93 9.16 25.87
C SER A 153 24.61 9.90 25.76
N LEU A 154 23.68 9.61 26.69
CA LEU A 154 22.41 10.34 26.81
C LEU A 154 22.58 11.79 27.28
N THR A 155 23.72 12.15 27.88
CA THR A 155 23.98 13.51 28.37
C THR A 155 24.33 14.50 27.25
N LYS A 156 24.68 13.99 26.07
CA LYS A 156 24.96 14.79 24.88
C LYS A 156 23.78 14.70 23.90
N PRO A 157 23.57 15.74 23.06
CA PRO A 157 22.53 15.71 22.04
C PRO A 157 22.72 14.54 21.08
N GLY A 158 21.62 13.85 20.78
CA GLY A 158 21.58 12.75 19.82
C GLY A 158 20.15 12.32 19.55
N LEU A 159 19.96 11.70 18.39
CA LEU A 159 18.70 11.12 17.97
C LEU A 159 18.93 9.67 17.55
N GLY A 160 19.40 9.48 16.32
CA GLY A 160 19.42 8.19 15.66
C GLY A 160 19.79 8.31 14.18
N VAL A 161 19.47 7.29 13.40
CA VAL A 161 19.72 7.18 11.96
C VAL A 161 18.56 6.49 11.24
N TYR A 162 18.23 6.91 10.04
CA TYR A 162 17.13 6.34 9.25
C TYR A 162 17.63 5.28 8.26
N HIS A 163 16.72 4.75 7.44
CA HIS A 163 17.00 3.60 6.57
C HIS A 163 18.19 3.80 5.62
N LYS A 164 18.38 4.97 4.99
CA LYS A 164 19.39 5.12 3.92
C LYS A 164 20.84 4.85 4.38
N PRO A 165 21.35 5.43 5.49
CA PRO A 165 22.70 5.12 5.95
C PRO A 165 22.81 3.69 6.49
N ILE A 166 21.73 3.11 7.02
CA ILE A 166 21.70 1.71 7.48
C ILE A 166 21.82 0.76 6.29
N GLN A 167 21.06 0.99 5.21
CA GLN A 167 21.17 0.22 3.97
C GLN A 167 22.58 0.30 3.40
N GLN A 168 23.14 1.51 3.32
CA GLN A 168 24.51 1.72 2.82
C GLN A 168 25.54 0.90 3.62
N LEU A 169 25.41 0.86 4.96
CA LEU A 169 26.29 0.05 5.80
C LEU A 169 26.05 -1.46 5.58
N ALA A 170 24.79 -1.88 5.56
CA ALA A 170 24.41 -3.27 5.36
C ALA A 170 24.97 -3.84 4.03
N GLU A 171 24.94 -3.05 2.96
CA GLU A 171 25.47 -3.42 1.63
C GLU A 171 26.99 -3.65 1.62
N THR A 172 27.74 -3.09 2.57
CA THR A 172 29.18 -3.40 2.69
C THR A 172 29.44 -4.82 3.22
N TYR A 173 28.44 -5.42 3.86
CA TYR A 173 28.52 -6.77 4.44
C TYR A 173 27.83 -7.83 3.58
N LEU A 174 26.74 -7.45 2.90
CA LEU A 174 25.94 -8.33 2.04
C LEU A 174 25.70 -7.68 0.67
N PRO A 175 26.73 -7.54 -0.18
CA PRO A 175 26.61 -6.82 -1.44
C PRO A 175 25.54 -7.43 -2.35
N ASN A 176 24.63 -6.59 -2.84
CA ASN A 176 23.52 -6.95 -3.74
C ASN A 176 22.48 -7.90 -3.13
N GLN A 177 22.51 -8.10 -1.81
CA GLN A 177 21.54 -8.93 -1.10
C GLN A 177 20.63 -8.11 -0.20
N ILE A 178 20.96 -6.84 0.08
CA ILE A 178 20.11 -5.97 0.91
C ILE A 178 18.96 -5.42 0.08
N ILE A 179 17.77 -5.48 0.66
CA ILE A 179 16.56 -4.93 0.06
C ILE A 179 16.02 -3.84 0.98
N ASP A 180 15.92 -2.62 0.46
CA ASP A 180 15.22 -1.52 1.13
C ASP A 180 13.73 -1.59 0.75
N LEU A 181 12.92 -1.94 1.76
CA LEU A 181 11.47 -2.05 1.64
C LEU A 181 10.76 -0.76 2.06
N THR A 182 11.51 0.32 2.29
CA THR A 182 10.95 1.59 2.78
C THR A 182 9.84 2.10 1.87
N GLY A 183 8.68 2.41 2.47
CA GLY A 183 7.48 2.86 1.76
C GLY A 183 6.53 1.74 1.30
N SER A 184 6.99 0.49 1.29
CA SER A 184 6.16 -0.67 0.92
C SER A 184 5.00 -0.89 1.89
N ASP A 185 3.99 -1.65 1.45
CA ASP A 185 2.92 -2.11 2.32
C ASP A 185 3.35 -3.32 3.15
N PHE A 186 2.65 -3.59 4.25
CA PHE A 186 2.96 -4.72 5.14
C PHE A 186 2.91 -6.07 4.41
N SER A 187 2.07 -6.22 3.38
CA SER A 187 2.03 -7.44 2.57
C SER A 187 3.35 -7.76 1.88
N GLU A 188 4.16 -6.75 1.52
CA GLU A 188 5.49 -6.99 0.97
C GLU A 188 6.45 -7.48 2.05
N LEU A 189 6.42 -6.88 3.25
CA LEU A 189 7.18 -7.35 4.41
C LEU A 189 6.82 -8.82 4.74
N GLN A 190 5.54 -9.17 4.65
CA GLN A 190 5.07 -10.53 4.90
C GLN A 190 5.67 -11.56 3.93
N LYS A 191 5.96 -11.21 2.67
CA LYS A 191 6.60 -12.13 1.72
C LYS A 191 8.01 -12.51 2.18
N TYR A 192 8.82 -11.52 2.58
CA TYR A 192 10.18 -11.75 3.08
C TYR A 192 10.17 -12.54 4.40
N LEU A 193 9.30 -12.16 5.34
CA LEU A 193 9.13 -12.91 6.58
C LEU A 193 8.70 -14.37 6.32
N SER A 194 7.80 -14.61 5.37
CA SER A 194 7.36 -15.97 5.02
C SER A 194 8.47 -16.82 4.41
N LYS A 195 9.44 -16.19 3.75
CA LYS A 195 10.65 -16.82 3.22
C LYS A 195 11.75 -17.02 4.26
N GLY A 196 11.59 -16.48 5.46
CA GLY A 196 12.57 -16.63 6.54
C GLY A 196 13.52 -15.44 6.71
N SER A 197 13.31 -14.33 6.01
CA SER A 197 14.13 -13.12 6.17
C SER A 197 13.48 -12.17 7.19
N PRO A 198 14.14 -11.84 8.32
CA PRO A 198 13.64 -10.87 9.27
C PRO A 198 13.80 -9.44 8.75
N ILE A 199 13.13 -8.48 9.39
CA ILE A 199 13.02 -7.11 8.84
C ILE A 199 13.41 -6.08 9.90
N TRP A 200 14.51 -5.38 9.66
CA TRP A 200 14.89 -4.19 10.39
C TRP A 200 13.93 -3.04 10.08
N ILE A 201 13.47 -2.29 11.08
CA ILE A 201 12.57 -1.13 10.87
C ILE A 201 12.93 0.06 11.76
N ILE A 202 12.39 1.24 11.41
CA ILE A 202 12.17 2.35 12.35
C ILE A 202 10.71 2.37 12.80
N THR A 203 10.50 2.49 14.10
CA THR A 203 9.21 2.66 14.77
C THR A 203 9.38 3.65 15.93
N ASN A 204 8.49 3.61 16.92
CA ASN A 204 8.68 4.30 18.18
C ASN A 204 8.61 3.34 19.37
N SER A 205 9.24 3.71 20.48
CA SER A 205 9.39 2.88 21.68
C SER A 205 8.08 2.52 22.41
N THR A 206 6.94 3.13 22.05
CA THR A 206 5.63 2.73 22.57
C THR A 206 4.94 1.66 21.72
N PHE A 207 5.40 1.46 20.48
CA PHE A 207 4.82 0.55 19.49
C PHE A 207 3.36 0.84 19.16
N LYS A 208 2.93 2.10 19.34
CA LYS A 208 1.61 2.61 18.99
C LYS A 208 1.73 3.98 18.34
N LYS A 209 0.68 4.43 17.66
CA LYS A 209 0.63 5.79 17.10
C LYS A 209 0.78 6.85 18.20
N LEU A 210 1.72 7.76 18.01
CA LEU A 210 1.98 8.86 18.92
C LEU A 210 1.09 10.07 18.58
N PRO A 211 0.73 10.91 19.57
CA PRO A 211 0.06 12.18 19.31
C PRO A 211 0.99 13.16 18.59
N ALA A 212 0.43 14.12 17.83
CA ALA A 212 1.23 15.14 17.13
C ALA A 212 2.14 15.94 18.06
N SER A 213 1.75 16.11 19.33
CA SER A 213 2.54 16.78 20.38
C SER A 213 3.81 16.03 20.79
N ALA A 214 4.00 14.78 20.36
CA ALA A 214 5.23 14.01 20.57
C ALA A 214 6.30 14.29 19.48
N PHE A 215 5.94 15.03 18.43
CA PHE A 215 6.84 15.38 17.34
C PHE A 215 7.36 16.81 17.48
N ARG A 216 8.55 17.04 16.93
CA ARG A 216 9.21 18.35 16.87
C ARG A 216 9.78 18.53 15.47
N GLU A 217 9.68 19.76 14.95
CA GLU A 217 10.36 20.12 13.71
C GLU A 217 11.79 20.54 14.03
N TRP A 218 12.76 19.97 13.30
CA TRP A 218 14.13 20.45 13.25
C TRP A 218 14.40 21.05 11.89
N ASP A 219 15.15 22.15 11.86
CA ASP A 219 15.84 22.55 10.64
C ASP A 219 17.11 21.73 10.48
N THR A 220 17.38 21.26 9.27
CA THR A 220 18.62 20.53 8.94
C THR A 220 19.24 21.14 7.68
N PRO A 221 20.52 20.87 7.37
CA PRO A 221 21.10 21.26 6.09
C PRO A 221 20.30 20.78 4.87
N SER A 222 19.61 19.64 5.00
CA SER A 222 18.82 19.01 3.94
C SER A 222 17.34 19.39 3.95
N GLY A 223 16.97 20.41 4.72
CA GLY A 223 15.58 20.89 4.88
C GLY A 223 14.95 20.50 6.22
N PRO A 224 13.74 21.01 6.51
CA PRO A 224 13.05 20.71 7.75
C PRO A 224 12.63 19.24 7.83
N ILE A 225 12.64 18.68 9.04
CA ILE A 225 12.21 17.30 9.31
C ILE A 225 11.45 17.21 10.63
N GLN A 226 10.40 16.39 10.65
CA GLN A 226 9.70 16.01 11.87
C GLN A 226 10.41 14.83 12.53
N ILE A 227 10.80 15.00 13.79
CA ILE A 227 11.39 13.93 14.61
C ILE A 227 10.58 13.69 15.86
N THR A 228 10.83 12.56 16.51
CA THR A 228 10.36 12.28 17.86
C THR A 228 11.49 11.63 18.65
N TYR A 229 11.62 11.99 19.93
CA TYR A 229 12.59 11.33 20.83
C TYR A 229 12.12 9.94 21.29
N TYR A 230 10.92 9.52 20.86
CA TYR A 230 10.46 8.15 20.98
C TYR A 230 10.94 7.26 19.83
N GLU A 231 11.66 7.79 18.84
CA GLU A 231 12.23 7.01 17.74
C GLU A 231 12.97 5.79 18.30
N HIS A 232 12.74 4.65 17.65
CA HIS A 232 13.30 3.38 18.06
C HIS A 232 13.42 2.45 16.86
N SER A 233 14.38 1.53 16.91
CA SER A 233 14.58 0.51 15.90
C SER A 233 14.56 -0.89 16.50
N VAL A 234 13.90 -1.80 15.80
CA VAL A 234 13.72 -3.21 16.16
C VAL A 234 13.84 -4.08 14.91
N VAL A 235 13.94 -5.39 15.11
CA VAL A 235 13.87 -6.38 14.02
C VAL A 235 12.56 -7.16 14.15
N ILE A 236 11.67 -7.04 13.16
CA ILE A 236 10.49 -7.91 13.04
C ILE A 236 10.97 -9.33 12.75
N THR A 237 10.56 -10.25 13.62
CA THR A 237 10.87 -11.68 13.54
C THR A 237 9.64 -12.49 13.15
N GLY A 238 8.46 -11.89 13.06
CA GLY A 238 7.27 -12.65 12.71
C GLY A 238 5.96 -11.90 12.82
N TYR A 239 4.89 -12.60 12.51
CA TYR A 239 3.51 -12.13 12.66
C TYR A 239 2.57 -13.34 12.75
N ASP A 240 1.41 -13.15 13.35
CA ASP A 240 0.25 -14.05 13.22
C ASP A 240 -0.96 -13.22 12.78
N GLN A 241 -2.19 -13.65 13.06
CA GLN A 241 -3.40 -12.86 12.74
C GLN A 241 -3.47 -11.52 13.49
N ASP A 242 -3.06 -11.49 14.76
CA ASP A 242 -3.35 -10.41 15.71
C ASP A 242 -2.11 -9.64 16.19
N TYR A 243 -0.91 -10.21 16.04
CA TYR A 243 0.33 -9.69 16.60
C TYR A 243 1.46 -9.57 15.57
N ILE A 244 2.36 -8.62 15.83
CA ILE A 244 3.72 -8.58 15.28
C ILE A 244 4.69 -9.07 16.35
N TYR A 245 5.63 -9.93 15.97
CA TYR A 245 6.74 -10.41 16.80
C TYR A 245 8.03 -9.74 16.38
N PHE A 246 8.86 -9.32 17.34
CA PHE A 246 10.09 -8.59 17.08
C PHE A 246 11.12 -8.74 18.20
N ASN A 247 12.40 -8.58 17.85
CA ASN A 247 13.49 -8.44 18.80
C ASN A 247 13.70 -6.95 19.10
N ASP A 248 13.66 -6.58 20.38
CA ASP A 248 13.83 -5.20 20.85
C ASP A 248 15.20 -5.05 21.53
N PRO A 249 16.15 -4.29 20.93
CA PRO A 249 17.51 -4.20 21.46
C PRO A 249 17.59 -3.43 22.79
N LEU A 250 16.58 -2.63 23.13
CA LEU A 250 16.56 -1.83 24.36
C LEU A 250 16.07 -2.66 25.55
N SER A 251 14.89 -3.27 25.42
CA SER A 251 14.39 -4.18 26.46
C SER A 251 15.18 -5.48 26.52
N GLY A 252 15.74 -5.90 25.37
CA GLY A 252 16.41 -7.19 25.16
C GLY A 252 15.48 -8.37 25.39
N GLU A 253 14.23 -8.22 24.99
CA GLU A 253 13.24 -9.29 24.93
C GLU A 253 13.25 -9.86 23.50
N LYS A 254 13.47 -11.18 23.38
CA LYS A 254 13.44 -11.90 22.10
C LYS A 254 12.00 -12.23 21.74
N ASN A 255 11.61 -12.04 20.48
CA ASN A 255 10.25 -12.29 19.99
C ASN A 255 9.16 -11.62 20.85
N LYS A 256 9.45 -10.41 21.36
CA LYS A 256 8.46 -9.54 21.98
C LYS A 256 7.31 -9.33 21.01
N LYS A 257 6.09 -9.23 21.53
CA LYS A 257 4.90 -9.03 20.70
C LYS A 257 4.12 -7.77 21.03
N ALA A 258 3.51 -7.17 20.01
CA ALA A 258 2.59 -6.05 20.14
C ALA A 258 1.37 -6.25 19.22
N PRO A 259 0.19 -5.70 19.57
CA PRO A 259 -0.99 -5.76 18.71
C PRO A 259 -0.67 -5.23 17.31
N LYS A 260 -0.96 -6.03 16.29
CA LYS A 260 -0.53 -5.78 14.92
C LYS A 260 -0.99 -4.43 14.41
N ALA A 261 -2.26 -4.08 14.63
CA ALA A 261 -2.82 -2.82 14.16
C ALA A 261 -2.05 -1.61 14.73
N GLU A 262 -1.83 -1.59 16.05
CA GLU A 262 -1.11 -0.50 16.72
C GLU A 262 0.36 -0.41 16.27
N PHE A 263 1.03 -1.55 16.14
CA PHE A 263 2.43 -1.63 15.70
C PHE A 263 2.59 -1.12 14.27
N LEU A 264 1.70 -1.51 13.37
CA LEU A 264 1.73 -1.06 11.98
C LEU A 264 1.41 0.43 11.87
N GLU A 265 0.50 0.98 12.67
CA GLU A 265 0.27 2.43 12.72
C GLU A 265 1.51 3.20 13.19
N ALA A 266 2.24 2.68 14.18
CA ALA A 266 3.50 3.26 14.65
C ALA A 266 4.57 3.27 13.55
N TRP A 267 4.77 2.14 12.87
CA TRP A 267 5.72 2.01 11.76
C TRP A 267 5.35 2.93 10.58
N VAL A 268 4.07 2.99 10.21
CA VAL A 268 3.57 3.88 9.16
C VAL A 268 3.81 5.34 9.53
N GLN A 269 3.53 5.73 10.78
CA GLN A 269 3.76 7.09 11.28
C GLN A 269 5.24 7.49 11.21
N MET A 270 6.16 6.54 11.36
CA MET A 270 7.61 6.75 11.27
C MET A 270 8.17 6.62 9.84
N GLY A 271 7.29 6.59 8.83
CA GLY A 271 7.68 6.66 7.42
C GLY A 271 7.84 5.31 6.74
N ARG A 272 7.27 4.22 7.28
CA ARG A 272 7.33 2.87 6.70
C ARG A 272 8.75 2.39 6.38
N GLN A 273 9.72 2.76 7.22
CA GLN A 273 11.12 2.44 7.00
C GLN A 273 11.39 0.98 7.30
N ALA A 274 11.99 0.25 6.35
CA ALA A 274 12.20 -1.19 6.48
C ALA A 274 13.36 -1.66 5.61
N ILE A 275 14.23 -2.52 6.16
CA ILE A 275 15.35 -3.14 5.46
C ILE A 275 15.36 -4.63 5.78
N THR A 276 15.63 -5.45 4.78
CA THR A 276 15.84 -6.89 4.93
C THR A 276 16.97 -7.35 4.01
N TYR A 277 17.23 -8.65 3.97
CA TYR A 277 18.09 -9.25 2.98
C TYR A 277 17.36 -10.39 2.26
N GLN A 278 17.81 -10.68 1.04
CA GLN A 278 17.38 -11.83 0.27
C GLN A 278 18.52 -12.85 0.23
N SER A 279 18.27 -14.03 0.81
CA SER A 279 19.16 -15.18 0.66
C SER A 279 19.20 -15.64 -0.80
N ASN A 280 20.38 -15.91 -1.33
CA ASN A 280 20.57 -16.54 -2.63
C ASN A 280 20.09 -18.00 -2.65
#